data_AF-A0A699JRX7-F1
#
_entry.id   AF-A0A699JRX7-F1
#
_cell.length_a   1.000
_cell.length_b   1.000
_cell.length_c   1.000
_cell.angle_alpha   90.00
_cell.angle_beta   90.00
_cell.angle_gamma   90.00
#
_symmetry.space_group_name_H-M   'P 1'
#
loop_
_entity.id
_entity.type
_entity.pdbx_description
1 polymer ?
#
loop_
_entity_poly.entity_id
_entity_poly.type
_entity_poly.pdbx_seq_one_letter_code
_entity_poly.pdbx_strand_id
1 'polypeptide(L)'
;TYGIDYEETFSPVADIRAIRILIAIAVYYDYEIWEMDVKTAFLNGRLDEDIYMEGGSDVVFLILYVDDILIMGNNIPRLKEVKDYLGNCFSMKDLGEAAYILGIKIYRDRSRRLIGLSQSAYIDKILKKYNMHNSKKGYLPIKVKHDLSNELCALTPEEVAYMKKVPYASAVGCTRPNVAFAQNLANTKLDVTSFCDASWQCDKDDTKSQTCYIFVVNGGAVDRKSKKQTTIAMHSAQAEYVAASKAVMEAVWMRKFVGDLGVMPSINKPINMYCDNSAAIIFANEPGIMKGARHFLRRYHYVREQVETGEIKLIKVHTDDNLADPFTTAFPRGMVIDHAKGIRLQLASSFMHTCD
;
A
#
# COMPACT_ATOMS: atom_id res chain seq x y z
N THR A 1 20.03 15.57 -4.55
CA THR A 1 18.85 16.33 -5.02
C THR A 1 17.59 15.79 -4.37
N TYR A 2 17.24 16.37 -3.22
CA TYR A 2 15.89 16.29 -2.68
C TYR A 2 14.96 17.13 -3.58
N GLY A 3 13.79 16.60 -3.96
CA GLY A 3 12.80 17.37 -4.73
C GLY A 3 12.55 16.94 -6.18
N ILE A 4 13.05 15.78 -6.63
CA ILE A 4 12.51 15.14 -7.84
C ILE A 4 11.42 14.16 -7.39
N ASP A 5 10.15 14.56 -7.54
CA ASP A 5 9.02 13.62 -7.48
C ASP A 5 9.18 12.68 -8.69
N TYR A 6 9.41 11.40 -8.43
CA TYR A 6 9.40 10.38 -9.48
C TYR A 6 7.95 10.11 -9.85
N GLU A 7 7.40 10.95 -10.72
CA GLU A 7 6.12 10.70 -11.38
C GLU A 7 6.33 9.64 -12.46
N GLU A 8 6.55 8.38 -12.05
CA GLU A 8 6.27 7.27 -12.96
C GLU A 8 4.75 7.30 -13.22
N THR A 9 4.38 7.98 -14.30
CA THR A 9 3.02 8.05 -14.83
C THR A 9 2.71 6.68 -15.40
N PHE A 10 2.06 5.83 -14.60
CA PHE A 10 1.42 4.64 -15.14
C PHE A 10 0.15 5.08 -15.86
N SER A 11 -0.10 4.49 -17.03
CA SER A 11 -1.39 4.49 -17.73
C SER A 11 -2.55 4.25 -16.75
N PRO A 12 -3.82 4.62 -17.01
CA PRO A 12 -4.96 4.21 -16.17
C PRO A 12 -5.04 2.68 -16.13
N VAL A 13 -4.39 2.15 -15.10
CA VAL A 13 -4.03 0.77 -14.89
C VAL A 13 -4.70 0.38 -13.59
N ALA A 14 -5.19 -0.86 -13.48
CA ALA A 14 -5.71 -1.41 -12.24
C ALA A 14 -4.81 -1.00 -11.05
N ASP A 15 -5.39 -0.24 -10.13
CA ASP A 15 -4.68 0.28 -8.97
C ASP A 15 -4.14 -0.91 -8.14
N ILE A 16 -2.83 -0.95 -7.90
CA ILE A 16 -2.21 -2.03 -7.14
C ILE A 16 -2.83 -2.18 -5.74
N ARG A 17 -3.38 -1.12 -5.17
CA ARG A 17 -4.12 -1.13 -3.91
C ARG A 17 -5.38 -1.99 -4.03
N ALA A 18 -6.16 -1.79 -5.10
CA ALA A 18 -7.36 -2.59 -5.40
C ALA A 18 -7.04 -4.08 -5.52
N ILE A 19 -5.97 -4.42 -6.26
CA ILE A 19 -5.51 -5.81 -6.41
C ILE A 19 -5.15 -6.41 -5.04
N ARG A 20 -4.39 -5.70 -4.20
CA ARG A 20 -3.99 -6.20 -2.87
C ARG A 20 -5.19 -6.40 -1.94
N ILE A 21 -6.18 -5.51 -2.00
CA ILE A 21 -7.43 -5.64 -1.25
C ILE A 21 -8.19 -6.88 -1.71
N LEU A 22 -8.36 -7.07 -3.02
CA LEU A 22 -9.06 -8.22 -3.59
C LEU A 22 -8.34 -9.53 -3.26
N ILE A 23 -7.01 -9.55 -3.27
CA ILE A 23 -6.22 -10.71 -2.80
C ILE A 23 -6.44 -10.96 -1.31
N ALA A 24 -6.52 -9.93 -0.47
CA ALA A 24 -6.82 -10.10 0.95
C ALA A 24 -8.22 -10.68 1.21
N ILE A 25 -9.21 -10.25 0.43
CA ILE A 25 -10.57 -10.80 0.40
C ILE A 25 -10.54 -12.25 -0.07
N ALA A 26 -9.82 -12.55 -1.16
CA ALA A 26 -9.69 -13.89 -1.71
C ALA A 26 -9.05 -14.86 -0.72
N VAL A 27 -8.05 -14.44 0.07
CA VAL A 27 -7.51 -15.27 1.16
C VAL A 27 -8.54 -15.51 2.25
N TYR A 28 -9.28 -14.47 2.64
CA TYR A 28 -10.28 -14.58 3.71
C TYR A 28 -11.38 -15.57 3.35
N TYR A 29 -11.93 -15.48 2.13
CA TYR A 29 -13.01 -16.35 1.66
C TYR A 29 -12.54 -17.63 0.93
N ASP A 30 -11.23 -17.79 0.72
CA ASP A 30 -10.62 -18.86 -0.09
C ASP A 30 -11.12 -18.89 -1.54
N TYR A 31 -11.22 -17.74 -2.19
CA TYR A 31 -11.62 -17.63 -3.59
C TYR A 31 -10.59 -18.26 -4.53
N GLU A 32 -11.06 -18.86 -5.62
CA GLU A 32 -10.23 -19.19 -6.76
C GLU A 32 -9.71 -17.91 -7.42
N ILE A 33 -8.50 -17.97 -7.98
CA ILE A 33 -7.87 -16.86 -8.68
C ILE A 33 -7.25 -17.41 -9.96
N TRP A 34 -7.85 -17.05 -11.10
CA TRP A 34 -7.42 -17.49 -12.42
C TRP A 34 -7.00 -16.30 -13.28
N GLU A 35 -6.19 -16.59 -14.28
CA GLU A 35 -5.61 -15.59 -15.16
C GLU A 35 -5.92 -15.93 -16.63
N MET A 36 -6.30 -14.91 -17.39
CA MET A 36 -6.51 -15.00 -18.83
C MET A 36 -5.76 -13.88 -19.54
N ASP A 37 -5.22 -14.19 -20.72
CA ASP A 37 -4.42 -13.27 -21.54
C ASP A 37 -5.13 -13.01 -22.87
N VAL A 38 -5.48 -11.76 -23.16
CA VAL A 38 -6.16 -11.31 -24.37
C VAL A 38 -5.12 -10.89 -25.41
N LYS A 39 -5.14 -11.49 -26.60
CA LYS A 39 -4.07 -11.27 -27.59
C LYS A 39 -3.97 -9.85 -28.16
N THR A 40 -5.06 -9.09 -28.11
CA THR A 40 -5.18 -7.76 -28.72
C THR A 40 -6.24 -6.94 -28.00
N ALA A 41 -5.95 -6.42 -26.80
CA ALA A 41 -6.81 -5.43 -26.20
C ALA A 41 -6.50 -4.04 -26.78
N PHE A 42 -7.34 -3.54 -27.69
CA PHE A 42 -7.30 -2.12 -28.05
C PHE A 42 -7.83 -1.30 -26.87
N LEU A 43 -6.92 -0.77 -26.06
CA LEU A 43 -7.19 0.24 -25.04
C LEU A 43 -7.66 1.52 -25.73
N ASN A 44 -8.97 1.75 -25.82
CA ASN A 44 -9.68 3.05 -25.86
C ASN A 44 -11.15 2.90 -26.31
N GLY A 45 -11.90 1.94 -25.74
CA GLY A 45 -13.36 1.95 -25.82
C GLY A 45 -13.93 2.74 -24.65
N ARG A 46 -14.84 3.69 -24.88
CA ARG A 46 -15.74 4.13 -23.80
C ARG A 46 -16.58 2.91 -23.43
N LEU A 47 -16.44 2.43 -22.20
CA LEU A 47 -17.30 1.40 -21.65
C LEU A 47 -18.56 2.11 -21.13
N ASP A 48 -19.59 2.18 -21.96
CA ASP A 48 -20.91 2.72 -21.59
C ASP A 48 -21.81 1.64 -20.94
N GLU A 49 -21.29 0.42 -20.80
CA GLU A 49 -21.99 -0.73 -20.22
C GLU A 49 -21.82 -0.77 -18.70
N ASP A 50 -22.92 -1.00 -17.99
CA ASP A 50 -22.92 -1.23 -16.56
C ASP A 50 -22.17 -2.55 -16.26
N ILE A 51 -21.16 -2.49 -15.39
CA ILE A 51 -20.55 -3.71 -14.83
C ILE A 51 -21.51 -4.25 -13.77
N TYR A 52 -22.35 -5.21 -14.16
CA TYR A 52 -23.30 -5.85 -13.26
C TYR A 52 -22.59 -6.78 -12.28
N MET A 53 -22.67 -6.47 -10.98
CA MET A 53 -22.44 -7.43 -9.90
C MET A 53 -23.78 -8.09 -9.56
N GLU A 54 -23.99 -9.33 -10.00
CA GLU A 54 -25.19 -10.08 -9.63
C GLU A 54 -25.04 -10.61 -8.21
N GLY A 55 -25.83 -10.07 -7.28
CA GLY A 55 -25.85 -10.47 -5.88
C GLY A 55 -26.57 -11.80 -5.68
N GLY A 56 -25.81 -12.89 -5.77
CA GLY A 56 -26.18 -14.23 -5.28
C GLY A 56 -25.21 -14.71 -4.19
N SER A 57 -25.27 -16.01 -3.84
CA SER A 57 -24.17 -16.65 -3.09
C SER A 57 -22.87 -16.70 -3.88
N ASP A 58 -22.97 -16.64 -5.22
CA ASP A 58 -21.86 -16.73 -6.14
C ASP A 58 -21.30 -15.32 -6.41
N VAL A 59 -20.01 -15.16 -6.15
CA VAL A 59 -19.29 -13.91 -6.35
C VAL A 59 -18.22 -14.13 -7.41
N VAL A 60 -18.17 -13.26 -8.41
CA VAL A 60 -17.10 -13.21 -9.41
C VAL A 60 -16.57 -11.78 -9.52
N PHE A 61 -15.26 -11.61 -9.34
CA PHE A 61 -14.55 -10.37 -9.62
C PHE A 61 -13.74 -10.52 -10.91
N LEU A 62 -13.90 -9.55 -11.81
CA LEU A 62 -13.07 -9.40 -13.01
C LEU A 62 -12.18 -8.17 -12.84
N ILE A 63 -10.87 -8.39 -12.81
CA ILE A 63 -9.87 -7.34 -12.72
C ILE A 63 -9.17 -7.25 -14.08
N LEU A 64 -9.43 -6.17 -14.79
CA LEU A 64 -8.88 -5.94 -16.13
C LEU A 64 -7.60 -5.09 -16.04
N TYR A 65 -6.54 -5.55 -16.70
CA TYR A 65 -5.31 -4.78 -16.87
C TYR A 65 -4.71 -5.04 -18.25
N VAL A 66 -4.84 -4.08 -19.17
CA VAL A 66 -4.27 -4.19 -20.52
C VAL A 66 -4.74 -5.52 -21.17
N ASP A 67 -3.84 -6.48 -21.34
CA ASP A 67 -4.11 -7.79 -21.94
C ASP A 67 -4.43 -8.86 -20.87
N ASP A 68 -4.07 -8.61 -19.60
CA ASP A 68 -4.26 -9.55 -18.49
C ASP A 68 -5.64 -9.35 -17.84
N ILE A 69 -6.36 -10.45 -17.63
CA ILE A 69 -7.61 -10.50 -16.87
C ILE A 69 -7.44 -11.45 -15.70
N LEU A 70 -7.62 -10.92 -14.49
CA LEU A 70 -7.73 -11.74 -13.30
C LEU A 70 -9.20 -12.02 -12.99
N ILE A 71 -9.53 -13.29 -12.81
CA ILE A 71 -10.86 -13.75 -12.46
C ILE A 71 -10.79 -14.35 -11.06
N MET A 72 -11.51 -13.76 -10.10
CA MET A 72 -11.61 -14.30 -8.75
C MET A 72 -13.04 -14.70 -8.41
N GLY A 73 -13.24 -15.76 -7.64
CA GLY A 73 -14.59 -16.08 -7.16
C GLY A 73 -14.67 -17.33 -6.30
N ASN A 74 -15.87 -17.61 -5.79
CA ASN A 74 -16.13 -18.74 -4.90
C ASN A 74 -16.79 -19.96 -5.56
N ASN A 75 -17.16 -19.86 -6.84
CA ASN A 75 -17.89 -20.91 -7.54
C ASN A 75 -17.17 -21.28 -8.86
N ILE A 76 -16.49 -22.42 -8.86
CA ILE A 76 -15.71 -22.93 -10.01
C ILE A 76 -16.57 -23.07 -11.29
N PRO A 77 -17.76 -23.71 -11.26
CA PRO A 77 -18.66 -23.73 -12.42
C PRO A 77 -18.96 -22.34 -12.99
N ARG A 78 -19.33 -21.38 -12.14
CA ARG A 78 -19.64 -20.00 -12.57
C ARG A 78 -18.41 -19.32 -13.19
N LEU A 79 -17.24 -19.51 -12.59
CA LEU A 79 -15.99 -18.97 -13.15
C LEU A 79 -15.68 -19.56 -14.53
N LYS A 80 -15.98 -20.86 -14.76
CA LYS A 80 -15.84 -21.48 -16.09
C LYS A 80 -16.82 -20.90 -17.09
N GLU A 81 -18.08 -20.69 -16.72
CA GLU A 81 -19.06 -20.03 -17.60
C GLU A 81 -18.58 -18.64 -18.04
N VAL A 82 -18.04 -17.84 -17.11
CA VAL A 82 -17.48 -16.53 -17.41
C VAL A 82 -16.28 -16.63 -18.34
N LYS A 83 -15.39 -17.60 -18.12
CA LYS A 83 -14.24 -17.87 -19.00
C LYS A 83 -14.67 -18.26 -20.42
N ASP A 84 -15.63 -19.16 -20.53
CA ASP A 84 -16.15 -19.65 -21.81
C ASP A 84 -16.84 -18.51 -22.56
N TYR A 85 -17.62 -17.68 -21.85
CA TYR A 85 -18.24 -16.48 -22.42
C TYR A 85 -17.19 -15.51 -22.97
N LEU A 86 -16.19 -15.14 -22.16
CA LEU A 86 -15.11 -14.25 -22.60
C LEU A 86 -14.32 -14.84 -23.78
N GLY A 87 -14.03 -16.14 -23.74
CA GLY A 87 -13.30 -16.85 -24.81
C GLY A 87 -14.08 -16.94 -26.13
N ASN A 88 -15.40 -16.88 -26.09
CA ASN A 88 -16.25 -16.78 -27.28
C ASN A 88 -16.30 -15.35 -27.83
N CYS A 89 -16.14 -14.34 -26.99
CA CYS A 89 -16.14 -12.93 -27.39
C CYS A 89 -14.78 -12.44 -27.88
N PHE A 90 -13.68 -12.91 -27.28
CA PHE A 90 -12.33 -12.40 -27.49
C PHE A 90 -11.33 -13.52 -27.76
N SER A 91 -10.34 -13.25 -28.61
CA SER A 91 -9.21 -14.17 -28.79
C SER A 91 -8.29 -14.11 -27.57
N MET A 92 -8.42 -15.09 -26.69
CA MET A 92 -7.69 -15.14 -25.44
C MET A 92 -7.12 -16.52 -25.12
N LYS A 93 -6.16 -16.53 -24.20
CA LYS A 93 -5.48 -17.72 -23.71
C LYS A 93 -5.76 -17.87 -22.21
N ASP A 94 -6.20 -19.04 -21.82
CA ASP A 94 -6.31 -19.43 -20.41
C ASP A 94 -4.92 -19.74 -19.85
N LEU A 95 -4.52 -19.03 -18.80
CA LEU A 95 -3.26 -19.24 -18.11
C LEU A 95 -3.43 -20.10 -16.84
N GLY A 96 -4.66 -20.48 -16.49
CA GLY A 96 -4.96 -21.32 -15.35
C GLY A 96 -4.94 -20.56 -14.03
N GLU A 97 -4.43 -21.19 -12.97
CA GLU A 97 -4.27 -20.54 -11.65
C GLU A 97 -3.23 -19.42 -11.74
N ALA A 98 -3.59 -18.25 -11.21
CA ALA A 98 -2.78 -17.05 -11.38
C ALA A 98 -1.44 -17.19 -10.67
N ALA A 99 -0.36 -17.18 -11.47
CA ALA A 99 1.01 -17.25 -10.98
C ALA A 99 1.67 -15.88 -10.93
N TYR A 100 1.18 -14.92 -11.73
CA TYR A 100 1.68 -13.56 -11.78
C TYR A 100 0.53 -12.56 -11.92
N ILE A 101 0.78 -11.31 -11.51
CA ILE A 101 -0.08 -10.17 -11.79
C ILE A 101 0.79 -8.93 -11.87
N LEU A 102 0.79 -8.21 -13.00
CA LEU A 102 1.63 -7.01 -13.21
C LEU A 102 3.13 -7.27 -12.97
N GLY A 103 3.62 -8.48 -13.30
CA GLY A 103 4.99 -8.91 -12.99
C GLY A 103 5.27 -9.18 -11.51
N ILE A 104 4.26 -9.16 -10.64
CA ILE A 104 4.32 -9.58 -9.25
C ILE A 104 3.99 -11.06 -9.20
N LYS A 105 4.90 -11.87 -8.67
CA LYS A 105 4.67 -13.32 -8.52
C LYS A 105 3.71 -13.58 -7.36
N ILE A 106 2.71 -14.42 -7.61
CA ILE A 106 1.73 -14.89 -6.63
C ILE A 106 2.17 -16.27 -6.14
N TYR A 107 2.10 -16.47 -4.82
CA TYR A 107 2.30 -17.76 -4.17
C TYR A 107 1.04 -18.09 -3.39
N ARG A 108 0.49 -19.28 -3.55
CA ARG A 108 -0.67 -19.73 -2.77
C ARG A 108 -0.33 -20.98 -1.98
N ASP A 109 -0.64 -20.97 -0.69
CA ASP A 109 -0.58 -22.13 0.19
C ASP A 109 -1.94 -22.27 0.87
N ARG A 110 -2.73 -23.23 0.38
CA ARG A 110 -4.09 -23.48 0.88
C ARG A 110 -4.10 -24.10 2.28
N SER A 111 -3.09 -24.89 2.62
CA SER A 111 -2.98 -25.52 3.95
C SER A 111 -2.85 -24.48 5.05
N ARG A 112 -2.18 -23.37 4.74
CA ARG A 112 -1.98 -22.23 5.65
C ARG A 112 -2.96 -21.07 5.39
N ARG A 113 -3.89 -21.22 4.44
CA ARG A 113 -4.77 -20.16 3.92
C ARG A 113 -4.01 -18.87 3.64
N LEU A 114 -3.01 -18.97 2.78
CA LEU A 114 -2.04 -17.91 2.54
C LEU A 114 -1.94 -17.64 1.04
N ILE A 115 -1.98 -16.36 0.68
CA ILE A 115 -1.47 -15.88 -0.60
C ILE A 115 -0.35 -14.88 -0.31
N GLY A 116 0.78 -15.00 -0.98
CA GLY A 116 1.94 -14.12 -0.87
C GLY A 116 2.27 -13.46 -2.21
N LEU A 117 2.71 -12.21 -2.15
CA LEU A 117 3.08 -11.42 -3.32
C LEU A 117 4.57 -11.11 -3.32
N SER A 118 5.26 -11.40 -4.41
CA SER A 118 6.70 -11.20 -4.54
C SER A 118 7.07 -10.34 -5.75
N GLN A 119 7.84 -9.29 -5.47
CA GLN A 119 8.41 -8.40 -6.49
C GLN A 119 9.91 -8.66 -6.69
N SER A 120 10.39 -9.89 -6.44
CA SER A 120 11.81 -10.26 -6.59
C SER A 120 12.38 -9.87 -7.96
N ALA A 121 11.66 -10.17 -9.04
CA ALA A 121 12.07 -9.80 -10.40
C ALA A 121 12.22 -8.27 -10.59
N TYR A 122 11.31 -7.48 -10.01
CA TYR A 122 11.41 -6.01 -10.04
C TYR A 122 12.62 -5.52 -9.24
N ILE A 123 12.84 -6.07 -8.04
CA ILE A 123 14.01 -5.74 -7.21
C ILE A 123 15.30 -6.04 -7.98
N ASP A 124 15.42 -7.22 -8.57
CA ASP A 124 16.61 -7.61 -9.34
C ASP A 124 16.81 -6.70 -10.56
N LYS A 125 15.73 -6.32 -11.25
CA LYS A 125 15.77 -5.35 -12.35
C LYS A 125 16.27 -3.99 -11.88
N ILE A 126 15.80 -3.49 -10.74
CA ILE A 126 16.22 -2.20 -10.16
C ILE A 126 17.68 -2.26 -9.69
N LEU A 127 18.08 -3.35 -9.02
CA LEU A 127 19.47 -3.55 -8.59
C LEU A 127 20.41 -3.62 -9.79
N LYS A 128 20.02 -4.30 -10.87
CA LYS A 128 20.81 -4.31 -12.12
C LYS A 128 20.87 -2.92 -12.76
N LYS A 129 19.73 -2.22 -12.89
CA LYS A 129 19.63 -0.87 -13.46
C LYS A 129 20.59 0.12 -12.79
N TYR A 130 20.77 -0.01 -11.48
CA TYR A 130 21.63 0.88 -10.69
C TYR A 130 23.01 0.29 -10.34
N ASN A 131 23.42 -0.80 -11.00
CA ASN A 131 24.72 -1.47 -10.77
C ASN A 131 24.93 -1.95 -9.33
N MET A 132 23.85 -2.29 -8.63
CA MET A 132 23.81 -2.74 -7.24
C MET A 132 23.55 -4.25 -7.10
N HIS A 133 23.52 -5.03 -8.17
CA HIS A 133 23.20 -6.47 -8.16
C HIS A 133 24.16 -7.33 -7.31
N ASN A 134 25.41 -6.88 -7.13
CA ASN A 134 26.40 -7.53 -6.26
C ASN A 134 26.52 -6.87 -4.87
N SER A 135 25.61 -5.96 -4.52
CA SER A 135 25.63 -5.30 -3.20
C SER A 135 25.40 -6.32 -2.10
N LYS A 136 26.13 -6.16 -0.98
CA LYS A 136 25.88 -6.97 0.22
C LYS A 136 24.48 -6.70 0.75
N LYS A 137 23.77 -7.75 1.16
CA LYS A 137 22.47 -7.64 1.81
C LYS A 137 22.65 -6.91 3.15
N GLY A 138 21.96 -5.78 3.32
CA GLY A 138 21.84 -5.08 4.58
C GLY A 138 20.56 -5.49 5.31
N TYR A 139 20.58 -5.47 6.64
CA TYR A 139 19.38 -5.72 7.47
C TYR A 139 18.54 -4.47 7.73
N LEU A 140 19.12 -3.29 7.51
CA LEU A 140 18.46 -2.00 7.73
C LEU A 140 18.51 -1.18 6.44
N PRO A 141 17.38 -0.58 6.01
CA PRO A 141 17.35 0.32 4.86
C PRO A 141 18.21 1.58 5.06
N ILE A 142 18.39 2.01 6.32
CA ILE A 142 19.22 3.14 6.72
C ILE A 142 19.85 2.85 8.09
N LYS A 143 21.08 3.31 8.34
CA LYS A 143 21.68 3.22 9.68
C LYS A 143 20.95 4.15 10.64
N VAL A 144 20.70 3.68 11.85
CA VAL A 144 20.12 4.48 12.95
C VAL A 144 21.02 5.70 13.21
N LYS A 145 20.41 6.90 13.31
CA LYS A 145 21.10 8.19 13.50
C LYS A 145 22.10 8.58 12.39
N HIS A 146 21.77 8.27 11.13
CA HIS A 146 22.50 8.84 10.00
C HIS A 146 21.71 10.00 9.41
N ASP A 147 22.12 11.23 9.76
CA ASP A 147 21.46 12.43 9.29
C ASP A 147 21.92 12.77 7.87
N LEU A 148 20.96 12.89 6.97
CA LEU A 148 21.20 13.33 5.59
C LEU A 148 20.83 14.81 5.46
N SER A 149 21.69 15.60 4.81
CA SER A 149 21.46 17.02 4.50
C SER A 149 22.00 17.34 3.10
N ASN A 150 21.68 18.52 2.58
CA ASN A 150 22.23 19.00 1.31
C ASN A 150 23.76 19.14 1.33
N GLU A 151 24.38 19.23 2.50
CA GLU A 151 25.85 19.24 2.65
C GLU A 151 26.51 17.93 2.18
N LEU A 152 25.75 16.83 2.17
CA LEU A 152 26.20 15.51 1.68
C LEU A 152 25.90 15.30 0.19
N CYS A 153 25.29 16.28 -0.50
CA CYS A 153 25.08 16.19 -1.93
C CYS A 153 26.38 16.44 -2.70
N ALA A 154 26.50 15.87 -3.90
CA ALA A 154 27.58 16.20 -4.83
C ALA A 154 27.67 17.71 -5.04
N LEU A 155 28.87 18.27 -4.82
CA LEU A 155 29.16 19.70 -4.97
C LEU A 155 29.90 19.97 -6.28
N THR A 156 30.67 19.00 -6.77
CA THR A 156 31.47 19.13 -7.99
C THR A 156 30.76 18.53 -9.22
N PRO A 157 30.99 19.07 -10.43
CA PRO A 157 30.48 18.47 -11.67
C PRO A 157 30.87 17.00 -11.84
N GLU A 158 32.05 16.61 -11.37
CA GLU A 158 32.57 15.24 -11.37
C GLU A 158 31.78 14.33 -10.42
N GLU A 159 31.51 14.78 -9.20
CA GLU A 159 30.66 14.06 -8.25
C GLU A 159 29.22 13.95 -8.76
N VAL A 160 28.68 15.00 -9.38
CA VAL A 160 27.34 14.96 -10.01
C VAL A 160 27.32 13.96 -11.16
N ALA A 161 28.35 13.95 -12.01
CA ALA A 161 28.48 13.00 -13.11
C ALA A 161 28.67 11.55 -12.60
N TYR A 162 29.33 11.36 -11.47
CA TYR A 162 29.45 10.07 -10.79
C TYR A 162 28.13 9.62 -10.14
N MET A 163 27.46 10.49 -9.38
CA MET A 163 26.16 10.19 -8.75
C MET A 163 25.07 9.90 -9.77
N LYS A 164 25.11 10.52 -10.95
CA LYS A 164 24.24 10.16 -12.09
C LYS A 164 24.38 8.70 -12.53
N LYS A 165 25.55 8.08 -12.31
CA LYS A 165 25.82 6.66 -12.63
C LYS A 165 25.36 5.70 -11.53
N VAL A 166 25.14 6.20 -10.30
CA VAL A 166 24.72 5.41 -9.13
C VAL A 166 23.56 6.12 -8.41
N PRO A 167 22.33 6.04 -8.93
CA PRO A 167 21.15 6.70 -8.38
C PRO A 167 20.63 5.97 -7.13
N TYR A 168 21.44 5.95 -6.06
CA TYR A 168 21.12 5.30 -4.79
C TYR A 168 19.77 5.78 -4.23
N ALA A 169 19.46 7.07 -4.37
CA ALA A 169 18.18 7.64 -3.95
C ALA A 169 16.99 7.06 -4.74
N SER A 170 17.15 6.83 -6.04
CA SER A 170 16.13 6.18 -6.88
C SER A 170 15.98 4.70 -6.51
N ALA A 171 17.07 4.01 -6.19
CA ALA A 171 17.04 2.63 -5.70
C ALA A 171 16.33 2.51 -4.34
N VAL A 172 16.60 3.42 -3.39
CA VAL A 172 15.97 3.41 -2.05
C VAL A 172 14.50 3.83 -2.10
N GLY A 173 14.13 4.80 -2.95
CA GLY A 173 12.74 5.21 -3.16
C GLY A 173 11.87 4.10 -3.75
N CYS A 174 12.40 3.33 -4.70
CA CYS A 174 11.71 2.18 -5.30
C CYS A 174 11.66 0.94 -4.38
N THR A 175 12.61 0.79 -3.45
CA THR A 175 12.73 -0.42 -2.60
C THR A 175 12.16 -0.27 -1.18
N ARG A 176 11.90 0.95 -0.69
CA ARG A 176 11.05 1.16 0.50
C ARG A 176 9.66 0.59 0.19
N PRO A 177 9.06 -0.23 1.09
CA PRO A 177 8.53 -1.55 0.76
C PRO A 177 7.28 -1.55 -0.13
N ASN A 178 7.45 -1.31 -1.43
CA ASN A 178 6.49 -1.82 -2.43
C ASN A 178 6.54 -3.35 -2.50
N VAL A 179 7.60 -3.91 -1.91
CA VAL A 179 7.83 -5.31 -1.61
C VAL A 179 7.05 -5.70 -0.36
N ALA A 180 5.73 -5.63 -0.40
CA ALA A 180 4.91 -6.25 0.65
C ALA A 180 4.62 -7.69 0.25
N PHE A 181 5.27 -8.66 0.90
CA PHE A 181 4.69 -9.99 1.05
C PHE A 181 3.48 -9.81 1.98
N ALA A 182 2.30 -9.54 1.43
CA ALA A 182 1.08 -9.51 2.22
C ALA A 182 0.71 -10.96 2.55
N GLN A 183 1.13 -11.48 3.71
CA GLN A 183 0.59 -12.73 4.23
C GLN A 183 -0.70 -12.41 4.98
N ASN A 184 -1.81 -12.98 4.54
CA ASN A 184 -3.06 -12.97 5.31
C ASN A 184 -3.10 -14.27 6.13
N LEU A 185 -3.18 -14.15 7.44
CA LEU A 185 -3.63 -15.24 8.31
C LEU A 185 -5.10 -14.97 8.59
N ALA A 186 -5.92 -16.02 8.56
CA ALA A 186 -7.35 -15.93 8.84
C ALA A 186 -7.62 -15.19 10.16
N ASN A 187 -7.88 -13.89 10.07
CA ASN A 187 -8.48 -13.14 11.16
C ASN A 187 -9.93 -13.60 11.28
N THR A 188 -10.54 -13.56 12.46
CA THR A 188 -11.94 -13.98 12.63
C THR A 188 -12.92 -13.04 11.91
N LYS A 189 -12.44 -11.86 11.51
CA LYS A 189 -13.20 -10.84 10.82
C LYS A 189 -12.34 -10.18 9.73
N LEU A 190 -12.88 -10.14 8.52
CA LEU A 190 -12.36 -9.32 7.44
C LEU A 190 -12.65 -7.85 7.76
N ASP A 191 -11.61 -7.04 7.90
CA ASP A 191 -11.73 -5.63 8.25
C ASP A 191 -10.58 -4.80 7.71
N VAL A 192 -10.79 -3.49 7.64
CA VAL A 192 -9.77 -2.50 7.28
C VAL A 192 -9.35 -1.73 8.52
N THR A 193 -8.05 -1.70 8.78
CA THR A 193 -7.45 -0.82 9.81
C THR A 193 -6.38 0.05 9.18
N SER A 194 -6.18 1.23 9.77
CA SER A 194 -5.15 2.17 9.30
C SER A 194 -4.34 2.72 10.46
N PHE A 195 -3.10 3.08 10.16
CA PHE A 195 -2.18 3.70 11.10
C PHE A 195 -1.59 4.93 10.42
N CYS A 196 -1.43 6.02 11.17
CA CYS A 196 -0.75 7.22 10.69
C CYS A 196 0.29 7.69 11.72
N ASP A 197 1.32 8.35 11.21
CA ASP A 197 2.41 8.91 12.00
C ASP A 197 3.10 10.04 11.23
N ALA A 198 3.84 10.90 11.94
CA ALA A 198 4.67 11.93 11.35
C ALA A 198 5.98 12.16 12.10
N SER A 199 7.11 12.10 11.38
CA SER A 199 8.36 12.64 11.93
C SER A 199 8.43 14.15 11.73
N TRP A 200 8.29 14.88 12.83
CA TRP A 200 8.35 16.34 12.86
C TRP A 200 9.77 16.86 12.59
N GLN A 201 9.90 17.84 11.69
CA GLN A 201 11.17 18.48 11.33
C GLN A 201 12.29 17.49 10.97
N CYS A 202 11.93 16.37 10.35
CA CYS A 202 12.91 15.35 9.96
C CYS A 202 13.86 15.81 8.86
N ASP A 203 13.45 16.78 8.03
CA ASP A 203 14.29 17.36 6.99
C ASP A 203 15.07 18.54 7.56
N LYS A 204 16.40 18.42 7.59
CA LYS A 204 17.28 19.45 8.14
C LYS A 204 17.41 20.68 7.24
N ASP A 205 17.13 20.56 5.96
CA ASP A 205 17.36 21.62 4.99
C ASP A 205 16.18 22.60 4.93
N ASP A 206 14.93 22.11 4.99
CA ASP A 206 13.74 22.97 4.95
C ASP A 206 12.79 22.81 6.14
N THR A 207 13.19 22.03 7.16
CA THR A 207 12.45 21.82 8.43
C THR A 207 11.07 21.19 8.24
N LYS A 208 10.75 20.68 7.05
CA LYS A 208 9.45 20.04 6.82
C LYS A 208 9.43 18.65 7.43
N SER A 209 8.27 18.28 7.94
CA SER A 209 7.99 16.97 8.51
C SER A 209 7.79 15.92 7.42
N GLN A 210 7.90 14.64 7.78
CA GLN A 210 7.50 13.50 6.95
C GLN A 210 6.15 12.98 7.45
N THR A 211 5.20 12.76 6.54
CA THR A 211 3.96 12.04 6.82
C THR A 211 4.11 10.59 6.40
N CYS A 212 3.59 9.67 7.19
CA CYS A 212 3.32 8.31 6.74
C CYS A 212 1.94 7.82 7.14
N TYR A 213 1.52 6.77 6.45
CA TYR A 213 0.40 5.93 6.87
C TYR A 213 0.52 4.54 6.25
N ILE A 214 -0.21 3.60 6.81
CA ILE A 214 -0.36 2.24 6.31
C ILE A 214 -1.79 1.75 6.52
N PHE A 215 -2.34 1.08 5.51
CA PHE A 215 -3.61 0.38 5.56
C PHE A 215 -3.39 -1.12 5.56
N VAL A 216 -4.10 -1.80 6.44
CA VAL A 216 -4.03 -3.23 6.66
C VAL A 216 -5.41 -3.82 6.47
N VAL A 217 -5.50 -4.88 5.66
CA VAL A 217 -6.72 -5.67 5.44
C VAL A 217 -6.41 -7.11 5.79
N ASN A 218 -7.19 -7.70 6.70
CA ASN A 218 -6.98 -9.09 7.16
C ASN A 218 -5.53 -9.37 7.65
N GLY A 219 -4.89 -8.35 8.24
CA GLY A 219 -3.52 -8.42 8.73
C GLY A 219 -2.43 -8.17 7.67
N GLY A 220 -2.76 -8.21 6.38
CA GLY A 220 -1.83 -7.87 5.29
C GLY A 220 -1.84 -6.38 4.95
N ALA A 221 -0.66 -5.78 4.75
CA ALA A 221 -0.56 -4.40 4.26
C ALA A 221 -1.01 -4.29 2.80
N VAL A 222 -2.00 -3.43 2.54
CA VAL A 222 -2.56 -3.23 1.18
C VAL A 222 -2.13 -1.90 0.56
N ASP A 223 -2.00 -0.86 1.39
CA ASP A 223 -1.53 0.46 0.96
C ASP A 223 -0.62 1.07 2.02
N ARG A 224 0.34 1.88 1.60
CA ARG A 224 1.20 2.66 2.49
C ARG A 224 1.76 3.87 1.76
N LYS A 225 2.10 4.90 2.54
CA LYS A 225 2.78 6.07 2.01
C LYS A 225 3.78 6.61 3.02
N SER A 226 4.86 7.17 2.50
CA SER A 226 5.78 8.01 3.24
C SER A 226 6.10 9.18 2.32
N LYS A 227 5.58 10.37 2.63
CA LYS A 227 5.79 11.57 1.81
C LYS A 227 6.12 12.77 2.69
N LYS A 228 7.09 13.58 2.23
CA LYS A 228 7.45 14.85 2.84
C LYS A 228 6.25 15.80 2.82
N GLN A 229 5.97 16.45 3.94
CA GLN A 229 4.88 17.43 4.01
C GLN A 229 5.21 18.64 3.13
N THR A 230 4.17 19.27 2.58
CA THR A 230 4.33 20.47 1.75
C THR A 230 4.46 21.74 2.58
N THR A 231 4.03 21.69 3.84
CA THR A 231 3.97 22.82 4.77
C THR A 231 4.79 22.52 6.01
N ILE A 232 5.43 23.55 6.58
CA ILE A 232 6.13 23.44 7.86
C ILE A 232 5.09 23.30 8.99
N ALA A 233 5.28 22.31 9.86
CA ALA A 233 4.46 22.13 11.04
C ALA A 233 5.12 22.84 12.24
N MET A 234 4.34 23.60 13.00
CA MET A 234 4.84 24.39 14.13
C MET A 234 5.19 23.53 15.35
N HIS A 235 4.63 22.32 15.43
CA HIS A 235 4.89 21.34 16.50
C HIS A 235 4.49 19.93 16.03
N SER A 236 4.93 18.90 16.77
CA SER A 236 4.67 17.49 16.44
C SER A 236 3.19 17.18 16.23
N ALA A 237 2.31 17.63 17.14
CA ALA A 237 0.87 17.37 17.01
C ALA A 237 0.25 17.93 15.72
N GLN A 238 0.80 19.02 15.15
CA GLN A 238 0.35 19.53 13.85
C GLN A 238 0.83 18.62 12.72
N ALA A 239 2.08 18.13 12.78
CA ALA A 239 2.61 17.20 11.78
C ALA A 239 1.77 15.91 11.73
N GLU A 240 1.43 15.37 12.89
CA GLU A 240 0.56 14.20 13.08
C GLU A 240 -0.83 14.43 12.54
N TYR A 241 -1.42 15.58 12.86
CA TYR A 241 -2.74 15.95 12.34
C TYR A 241 -2.76 16.06 10.80
N VAL A 242 -1.67 16.55 10.20
CA VAL A 242 -1.49 16.55 8.74
C VAL A 242 -1.38 15.13 8.20
N ALA A 243 -0.66 14.23 8.89
CA ALA A 243 -0.58 12.82 8.50
C ALA A 243 -1.94 12.11 8.56
N ALA A 244 -2.69 12.29 9.65
CA ALA A 244 -4.05 11.77 9.79
C ALA A 244 -4.96 12.30 8.67
N SER A 245 -4.92 13.60 8.36
CA SER A 245 -5.70 14.16 7.25
C SER A 245 -5.37 13.52 5.89
N LYS A 246 -4.11 13.19 5.63
CA LYS A 246 -3.71 12.48 4.40
C LYS A 246 -4.18 11.03 4.39
N ALA A 247 -4.07 10.33 5.52
CA ALA A 247 -4.58 8.98 5.66
C ALA A 247 -6.12 8.92 5.46
N VAL A 248 -6.86 9.92 5.99
CA VAL A 248 -8.32 9.98 5.87
C VAL A 248 -8.80 10.04 4.42
N MET A 249 -8.10 10.77 3.55
CA MET A 249 -8.45 10.82 2.13
C MET A 249 -8.41 9.42 1.49
N GLU A 250 -7.41 8.61 1.85
CA GLU A 250 -7.32 7.23 1.36
C GLU A 250 -8.33 6.32 2.05
N ALA A 251 -8.64 6.55 3.33
CA ALA A 251 -9.65 5.77 4.05
C ALA A 251 -11.04 5.92 3.40
N VAL A 252 -11.42 7.13 3.01
CA VAL A 252 -12.69 7.39 2.31
C VAL A 252 -12.73 6.68 0.96
N TRP A 253 -11.64 6.74 0.18
CA TRP A 253 -11.53 5.98 -1.07
C TRP A 253 -11.68 4.46 -0.84
N MET A 254 -10.97 3.94 0.17
CA MET A 254 -10.99 2.53 0.55
C MET A 254 -12.39 2.07 0.96
N ARG A 255 -13.13 2.88 1.74
CA ARG A 255 -14.50 2.59 2.15
C ARG A 255 -15.44 2.51 0.97
N LYS A 256 -15.35 3.47 0.06
CA LYS A 256 -16.16 3.46 -1.15
C LYS A 256 -15.86 2.22 -1.99
N PHE A 257 -14.59 1.98 -2.31
CA PHE A 257 -14.17 0.84 -3.11
C PHE A 257 -14.61 -0.50 -2.50
N VAL A 258 -14.31 -0.73 -1.22
CA VAL A 258 -14.67 -1.98 -0.52
C VAL A 258 -16.18 -2.11 -0.30
N GLY A 259 -16.87 -0.99 -0.06
CA GLY A 259 -18.33 -0.95 0.05
C GLY A 259 -19.01 -1.39 -1.23
N ASP A 260 -18.52 -0.89 -2.37
CA ASP A 260 -19.04 -1.26 -3.69
C ASP A 260 -18.85 -2.76 -3.98
N LEU A 261 -17.80 -3.41 -3.46
CA LEU A 261 -17.60 -4.85 -3.62
C LEU A 261 -18.64 -5.72 -2.89
N GLY A 262 -19.32 -5.21 -1.85
CA GLY A 262 -20.37 -5.92 -1.12
C GLY A 262 -19.94 -7.13 -0.26
N VAL A 263 -18.66 -7.49 -0.24
CA VAL A 263 -18.15 -8.70 0.44
C VAL A 263 -17.43 -8.43 1.75
N MET A 264 -17.40 -7.20 2.25
CA MET A 264 -16.78 -6.86 3.54
C MET A 264 -17.75 -6.09 4.43
N PRO A 265 -18.66 -6.77 5.14
CA PRO A 265 -19.71 -6.10 5.94
C PRO A 265 -19.17 -5.17 7.04
N SER A 266 -17.92 -5.37 7.47
CA SER A 266 -17.27 -4.51 8.47
C SER A 266 -17.12 -3.07 8.01
N ILE A 267 -17.05 -2.82 6.69
CA ILE A 267 -16.84 -1.50 6.11
C ILE A 267 -17.98 -0.53 6.41
N ASN A 268 -19.16 -1.04 6.76
CA ASN A 268 -20.29 -0.24 7.20
C ASN A 268 -20.07 0.43 8.57
N LYS A 269 -19.02 0.04 9.31
CA LYS A 269 -18.58 0.69 10.55
C LYS A 269 -17.38 1.58 10.25
N PRO A 270 -17.13 2.65 11.03
CA PRO A 270 -15.98 3.53 10.82
C PRO A 270 -14.66 2.76 10.75
N ILE A 271 -13.76 3.13 9.83
CA ILE A 271 -12.41 2.55 9.80
C ILE A 271 -11.65 3.03 11.04
N ASN A 272 -11.08 2.10 11.80
CA ASN A 272 -10.19 2.43 12.90
C ASN A 272 -8.87 2.97 12.35
N MET A 273 -8.56 4.23 12.69
CA MET A 273 -7.32 4.90 12.37
C MET A 273 -6.51 5.15 13.64
N TYR A 274 -5.39 4.45 13.75
CA TYR A 274 -4.52 4.51 14.92
C TYR A 274 -3.49 5.63 14.76
N CYS A 275 -3.35 6.46 15.79
CA CYS A 275 -2.38 7.54 15.89
C CYS A 275 -1.78 7.53 17.30
N ASP A 276 -0.49 7.77 17.41
CA ASP A 276 0.21 7.77 18.70
C ASP A 276 0.27 9.19 19.32
N ASN A 277 -0.32 10.21 18.69
CA ASN A 277 -0.31 11.57 19.20
C ASN A 277 -1.66 11.98 19.78
N SER A 278 -1.74 12.04 21.12
CA SER A 278 -2.99 12.36 21.83
C SER A 278 -3.53 13.75 21.49
N ALA A 279 -2.65 14.75 21.27
CA ALA A 279 -3.10 16.09 20.92
C ALA A 279 -3.70 16.16 19.51
N ALA A 280 -3.12 15.44 18.54
CA ALA A 280 -3.70 15.32 17.20
C ALA A 280 -5.09 14.64 17.23
N ILE A 281 -5.25 13.61 18.05
CA ILE A 281 -6.54 12.92 18.26
C ILE A 281 -7.56 13.89 18.87
N ILE A 282 -7.17 14.66 19.90
CA ILE A 282 -8.05 15.67 20.50
C ILE A 282 -8.46 16.70 19.44
N PHE A 283 -7.51 17.21 18.63
CA PHE A 283 -7.82 18.15 17.55
C PHE A 283 -8.81 17.59 16.51
N ALA A 284 -8.85 16.28 16.30
CA ALA A 284 -9.76 15.64 15.35
C ALA A 284 -11.17 15.42 15.91
N ASN A 285 -11.31 15.21 17.22
CA ASN A 285 -12.61 14.90 17.84
C ASN A 285 -13.32 16.13 18.43
N GLU A 286 -12.59 17.20 18.77
CA GLU A 286 -13.19 18.38 19.39
C GLU A 286 -13.81 19.34 18.36
N PRO A 287 -15.11 19.68 18.48
CA PRO A 287 -15.75 20.67 17.63
C PRO A 287 -15.21 22.07 17.93
N GLY A 288 -14.65 22.72 16.91
CA GLY A 288 -14.14 24.10 17.00
C GLY A 288 -12.62 24.25 16.90
N ILE A 289 -12.17 25.49 16.75
CA ILE A 289 -10.76 25.81 16.56
C ILE A 289 -10.11 26.07 17.93
N MET A 290 -9.53 25.01 18.51
CA MET A 290 -8.73 25.10 19.74
C MET A 290 -7.59 26.11 19.57
N LYS A 291 -7.18 26.79 20.64
CA LYS A 291 -6.10 27.81 20.58
C LYS A 291 -4.84 27.31 19.86
N GLY A 292 -4.44 26.05 20.11
CA GLY A 292 -3.27 25.41 19.49
C GLY A 292 -3.46 24.90 18.06
N ALA A 293 -4.67 24.98 17.49
CA ALA A 293 -4.97 24.56 16.12
C ALA A 293 -5.44 25.72 15.23
N ARG A 294 -5.45 26.97 15.73
CA ARG A 294 -5.92 28.16 14.99
C ARG A 294 -5.19 28.42 13.69
N HIS A 295 -3.90 28.09 13.65
CA HIS A 295 -3.05 28.27 12.49
C HIS A 295 -3.07 27.08 11.54
N PHE A 296 -3.81 26.02 11.84
CA PHE A 296 -3.89 24.86 10.96
C PHE A 296 -4.62 25.25 9.68
N LEU A 297 -4.09 24.82 8.54
CA LEU A 297 -4.76 25.06 7.26
C LEU A 297 -6.09 24.33 7.21
N ARG A 298 -7.13 24.99 6.70
CA ARG A 298 -8.50 24.48 6.63
C ARG A 298 -8.61 23.08 6.03
N ARG A 299 -7.82 22.79 4.98
CA ARG A 299 -7.81 21.48 4.31
C ARG A 299 -7.51 20.31 5.26
N TYR A 300 -6.76 20.54 6.33
CA TYR A 300 -6.43 19.49 7.29
C TYR A 300 -7.56 19.19 8.26
N HIS A 301 -8.52 20.10 8.42
CA HIS A 301 -9.73 19.85 9.22
C HIS A 301 -10.71 18.87 8.59
N TYR A 302 -10.46 18.41 7.36
CA TYR A 302 -11.22 17.34 6.71
C TYR A 302 -11.33 16.08 7.59
N VAL A 303 -10.29 15.77 8.39
CA VAL A 303 -10.33 14.66 9.37
C VAL A 303 -11.50 14.78 10.35
N ARG A 304 -11.88 16.00 10.76
CA ARG A 304 -12.99 16.21 11.71
C ARG A 304 -14.32 15.84 11.09
N GLU A 305 -14.54 16.33 9.88
CA GLU A 305 -15.74 16.01 9.10
C GLU A 305 -15.88 14.49 8.94
N GLN A 306 -14.79 13.79 8.61
CA GLN A 306 -14.84 12.34 8.43
C GLN A 306 -14.98 11.54 9.73
N VAL A 307 -14.58 12.11 10.88
CA VAL A 307 -14.90 11.55 12.21
C VAL A 307 -16.38 11.77 12.54
N GLU A 308 -16.91 12.96 12.26
CA GLU A 308 -18.29 13.34 12.53
C GLU A 308 -19.28 12.54 11.68
N THR A 309 -18.99 12.35 10.39
CA THR A 309 -19.80 11.53 9.47
C THR A 309 -19.67 10.03 9.74
N GLY A 310 -18.73 9.60 10.59
CA GLY A 310 -18.53 8.19 10.93
C GLY A 310 -17.80 7.39 9.85
N GLU A 311 -17.09 8.03 8.93
CA GLU A 311 -16.25 7.33 7.96
C GLU A 311 -15.03 6.70 8.65
N ILE A 312 -14.46 7.42 9.63
CA ILE A 312 -13.30 6.97 10.38
C ILE A 312 -13.45 7.19 11.88
N LYS A 313 -12.70 6.42 12.67
CA LYS A 313 -12.55 6.61 14.11
C LYS A 313 -11.06 6.71 14.46
N LEU A 314 -10.62 7.87 14.94
CA LEU A 314 -9.27 8.04 15.44
C LEU A 314 -9.12 7.39 16.82
N ILE A 315 -8.12 6.52 16.97
CA ILE A 315 -7.86 5.75 18.19
C ILE A 315 -6.40 5.94 18.59
N LYS A 316 -6.17 6.11 19.89
CA LYS A 316 -4.82 6.15 20.45
C LYS A 316 -4.17 4.77 20.34
N VAL A 317 -2.95 4.72 19.83
CA VAL A 317 -2.06 3.55 19.88
C VAL A 317 -0.76 3.92 20.61
N HIS A 318 -0.07 2.92 21.14
CA HIS A 318 1.28 3.12 21.65
C HIS A 318 2.27 3.18 20.47
N THR A 319 3.32 3.99 20.56
CA THR A 319 4.35 4.16 19.52
C THR A 319 4.94 2.81 19.09
N ASP A 320 5.26 1.92 20.05
CA ASP A 320 5.78 0.58 19.75
C ASP A 320 4.81 -0.32 18.97
N ASP A 321 3.50 -0.05 19.04
CA ASP A 321 2.46 -0.79 18.32
C ASP A 321 2.01 -0.07 17.04
N ASN A 322 2.54 1.13 16.76
CA ASN A 322 2.14 1.91 15.61
C ASN A 322 2.83 1.39 14.35
N LEU A 323 2.07 0.77 13.45
CA LEU A 323 2.63 0.20 12.22
C LEU A 323 3.12 1.26 11.22
N ALA A 324 2.78 2.54 11.44
CA ALA A 324 3.20 3.64 10.59
C ALA A 324 4.63 4.14 10.91
N ASP A 325 5.08 4.01 12.16
CA ASP A 325 6.35 4.52 12.65
C ASP A 325 7.59 4.13 11.82
N PRO A 326 7.74 2.87 11.37
CA PRO A 326 8.91 2.47 10.57
C PRO A 326 9.09 3.25 9.26
N PHE A 327 8.06 3.99 8.84
CA PHE A 327 8.06 4.79 7.62
C PHE A 327 8.47 6.24 7.82
N THR A 328 8.63 6.70 9.05
CA THR A 328 9.04 8.08 9.40
C THR A 328 10.41 8.13 10.06
N THR A 329 10.81 7.07 10.77
CA THR A 329 12.07 7.05 11.52
C THR A 329 12.84 5.73 11.35
N ALA A 330 14.14 5.77 11.64
CA ALA A 330 15.02 4.62 11.57
C ALA A 330 15.04 3.86 12.90
N PHE A 331 14.66 2.58 12.87
CA PHE A 331 14.57 1.74 14.07
C PHE A 331 15.78 0.84 14.29
N PRO A 332 16.05 0.43 15.55
CA PRO A 332 16.89 -0.71 15.86
C PRO A 332 16.37 -1.98 15.17
N ARG A 333 17.27 -2.92 14.87
CA ARG A 333 16.97 -4.15 14.12
C ARG A 333 15.79 -4.94 14.69
N GLY A 334 15.69 -5.08 16.02
CA GLY A 334 14.61 -5.84 16.66
C GLY A 334 13.23 -5.28 16.30
N MET A 335 13.05 -3.98 16.50
CA MET A 335 11.82 -3.27 16.14
C MET A 335 11.50 -3.36 14.65
N VAL A 336 12.49 -3.22 13.75
CA VAL A 336 12.25 -3.40 12.30
C VAL A 336 11.71 -4.80 11.99
N ILE A 337 12.24 -5.84 12.65
CA ILE A 337 11.76 -7.22 12.46
C ILE A 337 10.34 -7.39 13.00
N ASP A 338 10.04 -6.82 14.17
CA ASP A 338 8.72 -6.97 14.78
C ASP A 338 7.64 -6.18 14.03
N HIS A 339 7.95 -4.97 13.55
CA HIS A 339 7.07 -4.24 12.65
C HIS A 339 6.90 -4.94 11.30
N ALA A 340 7.97 -5.51 10.73
CA ALA A 340 7.88 -6.30 9.51
C ALA A 340 6.89 -7.46 9.68
N LYS A 341 6.94 -8.17 10.82
CA LYS A 341 5.94 -9.19 11.16
C LYS A 341 4.53 -8.60 11.32
N GLY A 342 4.41 -7.42 11.93
CA GLY A 342 3.15 -6.69 12.13
C GLY A 342 2.45 -6.33 10.82
N ILE A 343 3.21 -6.01 9.77
CA ILE A 343 2.70 -5.79 8.41
C ILE A 343 2.77 -7.05 7.53
N ARG A 344 3.09 -8.19 8.14
CA ARG A 344 3.17 -9.54 7.55
C ARG A 344 4.23 -9.73 6.48
N LEU A 345 5.22 -8.83 6.43
CA LEU A 345 6.39 -8.94 5.59
C LEU A 345 7.29 -10.09 6.05
N GLN A 346 7.55 -11.06 5.16
CA GLN A 346 8.51 -12.14 5.41
C GLN A 346 9.50 -12.31 4.26
N LEU A 347 10.59 -13.03 4.52
CA LEU A 347 11.55 -13.42 3.49
C LEU A 347 10.91 -14.39 2.51
N ALA A 348 11.20 -14.25 1.21
CA ALA A 348 10.68 -15.17 0.20
C ALA A 348 10.93 -16.66 0.51
N SER A 349 12.06 -16.96 1.18
CA SER A 349 12.44 -18.32 1.59
C SER A 349 11.48 -18.95 2.60
N SER A 350 10.74 -18.18 3.41
CA SER A 350 9.76 -18.74 4.37
C SER A 350 8.47 -19.23 3.70
N PHE A 351 8.30 -18.95 2.40
CA PHE A 351 7.19 -19.43 1.57
C PHE A 351 7.58 -20.62 0.68
N MET A 352 8.87 -20.92 0.55
CA MET A 352 9.39 -21.94 -0.38
C MET A 352 9.65 -23.30 0.30
N HIS A 353 8.84 -23.71 1.28
CA HIS A 353 8.95 -25.09 1.75
C HIS A 353 8.29 -26.04 0.73
N THR A 354 9.14 -26.95 0.23
CA THR A 354 8.91 -28.13 -0.62
C THR A 354 8.61 -27.91 -2.11
N CYS A 355 9.66 -28.07 -2.93
CA CYS A 355 9.77 -29.08 -3.97
C CYS A 355 11.27 -29.28 -4.25
N ASP A 356 11.89 -30.25 -3.55
CA ASP A 356 13.02 -31.01 -4.10
C ASP A 356 12.47 -32.12 -4.99
#